data_AF-A0A1H0Z7X5-F1
#
_entry.id   AF-A0A1H0Z7X5-F1
#
_cell.length_a   1.000
_cell.length_b   1.000
_cell.length_c   1.000
_cell.angle_alpha   90.00
_cell.angle_beta   90.00
_cell.angle_gamma   90.00
#
_symmetry.space_group_name_H-M   'P 1'
#
loop_
_entity.id
_entity.type
_entity.pdbx_description
1 polymer ?
#
loop_
_entity_poly.entity_id
_entity_poly.type
_entity_poly.pdbx_seq_one_letter_code
_entity_poly.pdbx_strand_id
1 'polypeptide(L)'
;MGQFSVDTNTNAQPEEIQRCKQAGMDDCLFKPLTLTALSRWVEGMEPADHGPAFSLEGFELMTGGNPILNRRLLSELLNSNRLDRQGLLGLSNSSDPQAFLDIAHKIKGAARIVQASRLIDTCEVLETACRDNFHPEKIAECCKAIERALLELDRALLQQLGQNDESRMTEP
;
A
#
# COMPACT_ATOMS: atom_id res chain seq x y z
N MET A 1 39.85 38.59 19.18
CA MET A 1 38.91 38.86 20.30
C MET A 1 37.50 38.72 19.73
N GLY A 2 36.65 37.73 20.07
CA GLY A 2 36.06 37.41 21.39
C GLY A 2 34.92 38.42 21.67
N GLN A 3 33.67 38.11 22.05
CA GLN A 3 32.92 36.97 22.61
C GLN A 3 31.39 37.27 22.35
N PHE A 4 30.54 36.31 21.99
CA PHE A 4 29.65 35.43 22.80
C PHE A 4 28.43 36.08 23.50
N SER A 5 27.23 35.58 23.13
CA SER A 5 26.00 35.32 23.92
C SER A 5 24.96 34.81 22.90
N VAL A 6 24.72 33.52 22.66
CA VAL A 6 24.00 32.48 23.46
C VAL A 6 22.78 33.00 24.20
N ASP A 7 21.60 32.63 23.69
CA ASP A 7 20.46 32.21 24.50
C ASP A 7 19.82 30.98 23.85
N THR A 8 20.03 29.84 24.50
CA THR A 8 19.30 28.59 24.33
C THR A 8 18.09 28.61 25.26
N ASN A 9 16.90 28.22 24.80
CA ASN A 9 15.99 27.53 25.70
C ASN A 9 15.17 26.45 24.98
N THR A 10 15.59 25.22 25.23
CA THR A 10 14.83 23.98 25.13
C THR A 10 13.78 23.98 26.24
N ASN A 11 12.50 23.69 25.94
CA ASN A 11 11.66 23.09 26.97
C ASN A 11 10.77 22.00 26.37
N ALA A 12 11.20 20.76 26.61
CA ALA A 12 10.42 19.56 26.43
C ALA A 12 9.67 19.28 27.74
N GLN A 13 8.34 19.04 27.62
CA GLN A 13 7.47 18.08 28.35
C GLN A 13 7.47 18.09 29.90
N PRO A 14 6.32 17.84 30.59
CA PRO A 14 5.71 16.50 30.60
C PRO A 14 4.19 16.39 30.92
N GLU A 15 3.68 15.15 30.81
CA GLU A 15 2.56 14.57 31.59
C GLU A 15 1.12 15.12 31.41
N GLU A 16 0.23 14.33 30.79
CA GLU A 16 -0.85 13.66 31.55
C GLU A 16 -1.42 12.47 30.76
N ILE A 17 -0.88 11.29 31.07
CA ILE A 17 -1.49 9.99 30.85
C ILE A 17 -2.74 9.92 31.73
N GLN A 18 -3.96 9.86 31.17
CA GLN A 18 -5.10 9.25 31.87
C GLN A 18 -6.34 9.10 30.95
N ARG A 19 -6.56 7.90 30.41
CA ARG A 19 -7.72 7.05 30.75
C ARG A 19 -7.86 5.86 29.80
N CYS A 20 -7.42 4.73 30.33
CA CYS A 20 -7.87 3.40 29.91
C CYS A 20 -9.32 3.14 30.37
N LYS A 21 -9.94 2.17 29.68
CA LYS A 21 -11.15 1.39 29.99
C LYS A 21 -12.50 2.04 29.66
N GLN A 22 -13.19 1.42 28.71
CA GLN A 22 -14.35 0.59 29.04
C GLN A 22 -14.56 -0.51 27.98
N ALA A 23 -14.81 -1.72 28.46
CA ALA A 23 -15.09 -2.92 27.67
C ALA A 23 -16.57 -2.94 27.24
N GLY A 24 -16.82 -3.55 26.08
CA GLY A 24 -18.17 -3.83 25.59
C GLY A 24 -18.08 -4.67 24.32
N MET A 25 -17.90 -5.98 24.49
CA MET A 25 -18.13 -6.96 23.44
C MET A 25 -19.64 -7.14 23.34
N ASP A 26 -20.27 -6.68 22.26
CA ASP A 26 -21.52 -7.24 21.76
C ASP A 26 -21.79 -6.86 20.30
N ASP A 27 -22.36 -7.84 19.59
CA ASP A 27 -22.94 -7.82 18.25
C ASP A 27 -22.02 -7.72 17.02
N CYS A 28 -21.60 -8.91 16.61
CA CYS A 28 -21.55 -9.29 15.21
C CYS A 28 -22.91 -9.05 14.54
N LEU A 29 -23.07 -7.96 13.80
CA LEU A 29 -24.16 -7.81 12.83
C LEU A 29 -23.63 -7.25 11.52
N PHE A 30 -23.54 -8.16 10.55
CA PHE A 30 -23.65 -7.92 9.12
C PHE A 30 -24.11 -6.51 8.75
N LYS A 31 -23.19 -5.72 8.19
CA LYS A 31 -23.53 -4.67 7.23
C LYS A 31 -22.70 -4.90 5.98
N PRO A 32 -23.30 -4.95 4.78
CA PRO A 32 -22.53 -5.02 3.55
C PRO A 32 -21.64 -3.78 3.52
N LEU A 33 -20.34 -3.99 3.30
CA LEU A 33 -19.35 -2.94 3.12
C LEU A 33 -19.84 -2.03 2.00
N THR A 34 -20.48 -0.92 2.36
CA THR A 34 -21.04 0.01 1.39
C THR A 34 -19.86 0.77 0.79
N LEU A 35 -19.77 0.83 -0.53
CA LEU A 35 -18.70 1.49 -1.30
C LEU A 35 -18.35 2.90 -0.80
N THR A 36 -19.31 3.58 -0.15
CA THR A 36 -19.15 4.89 0.49
C THR A 36 -18.21 4.89 1.69
N ALA A 37 -18.12 3.80 2.45
CA ALA A 37 -17.17 3.69 3.58
C ALA A 37 -15.73 3.49 3.08
N LEU A 38 -15.56 2.84 1.92
CA LEU A 38 -14.26 2.70 1.26
C LEU A 38 -13.80 4.04 0.65
N SER A 39 -14.71 4.83 0.05
CA SER A 39 -14.34 6.15 -0.51
C SER A 39 -13.80 7.11 0.55
N ARG A 40 -14.41 7.14 1.75
CA ARG A 40 -13.98 8.03 2.83
C ARG A 40 -12.63 7.65 3.45
N TRP A 41 -12.27 6.37 3.44
CA TRP A 41 -10.93 5.91 3.83
C TRP A 41 -9.85 6.31 2.81
N VAL A 42 -10.27 6.41 1.56
CA VAL A 42 -9.42 6.72 0.42
C VAL A 42 -9.27 8.23 0.21
N GLU A 43 -10.26 9.04 0.58
CA GLU A 43 -10.23 10.51 0.54
C GLU A 43 -9.33 11.13 1.63
N GLY A 44 -9.00 10.38 2.69
CA GLY A 44 -8.07 10.83 3.74
C GLY A 44 -6.59 10.58 3.46
N MET A 45 -6.27 9.95 2.32
CA MET A 45 -4.90 9.79 1.85
C MET A 45 -4.60 10.93 0.88
N GLU A 46 -3.93 11.97 1.37
CA GLU A 46 -3.31 13.00 0.53
C GLU A 46 -2.57 12.30 -0.62
N PRO A 47 -2.86 12.62 -1.90
CA PRO A 47 -2.09 12.07 -3.01
C PRO A 47 -0.68 12.65 -2.89
N ALA A 48 0.23 11.86 -2.34
CA ALA A 48 1.63 12.15 -2.47
C ALA A 48 1.93 12.23 -3.97
N ASP A 49 2.48 13.37 -4.40
CA ASP A 49 2.77 13.75 -5.79
C ASP A 49 3.82 12.81 -6.41
N HIS A 50 3.38 11.58 -6.61
CA HIS A 50 4.10 10.48 -7.20
C HIS A 50 3.26 10.09 -8.42
N GLY A 51 3.94 9.76 -9.52
CA GLY A 51 3.30 9.44 -10.79
C GLY A 51 2.24 8.33 -10.71
N PRO A 52 1.64 7.94 -11.85
CA PRO A 52 0.56 6.96 -11.85
C PRO A 52 0.96 5.67 -11.12
N ALA A 53 0.02 5.08 -10.38
CA ALA A 53 0.26 3.91 -9.52
C ALA A 53 0.84 2.70 -10.29
N PHE A 54 0.64 2.65 -11.61
CA PHE A 54 1.25 1.70 -12.55
C PHE A 54 1.23 2.26 -13.98
N SER A 55 1.97 1.63 -14.91
CA SER A 55 1.97 2.00 -16.33
C SER A 55 1.07 1.08 -17.15
N LEU A 56 0.08 1.66 -17.84
CA LEU A 56 -0.81 0.94 -18.75
C LEU A 56 -0.13 0.60 -20.10
N GLU A 57 0.84 1.40 -20.52
CA GLU A 57 1.57 1.22 -21.78
C GLU A 57 2.25 -0.16 -21.86
N GLY A 58 2.78 -0.65 -20.72
CA GLY A 58 3.35 -2.00 -20.63
C GLY A 58 2.32 -3.11 -20.92
N PHE A 59 1.06 -2.91 -20.51
CA PHE A 59 -0.01 -3.88 -20.76
C PHE A 59 -0.41 -3.90 -22.22
N GLU A 60 -0.60 -2.71 -22.81
CA GLU A 60 -0.99 -2.58 -24.21
C GLU A 60 0.06 -3.20 -25.15
N LEU A 61 1.34 -3.02 -24.83
CA LEU A 61 2.42 -3.64 -25.59
C LEU A 61 2.41 -5.18 -25.46
N MET A 62 2.16 -5.71 -24.26
CA MET A 62 2.13 -7.17 -24.01
C MET A 62 0.93 -7.87 -24.66
N THR A 63 -0.21 -7.18 -24.76
CA THR A 63 -1.45 -7.75 -25.30
C THR A 63 -1.68 -7.39 -26.76
N GLY A 64 -0.82 -6.57 -27.36
CA GLY A 64 -0.99 -6.03 -28.70
C GLY A 64 -2.23 -5.13 -28.81
N GLY A 65 -2.58 -4.43 -27.72
CA GLY A 65 -3.78 -3.62 -27.62
C GLY A 65 -5.09 -4.41 -27.57
N ASN A 66 -5.05 -5.73 -27.39
CA ASN A 66 -6.26 -6.54 -27.34
C ASN A 66 -7.03 -6.29 -26.03
N PRO A 67 -8.25 -5.71 -26.07
CA PRO A 67 -8.96 -5.31 -24.85
C PRO A 67 -9.39 -6.50 -23.98
N ILE A 68 -9.62 -7.68 -24.57
CA ILE A 68 -9.98 -8.89 -23.81
C ILE A 68 -8.77 -9.41 -23.04
N LEU A 69 -7.60 -9.44 -23.69
CA LEU A 69 -6.36 -9.86 -23.04
C LEU A 69 -5.90 -8.84 -22.00
N ASN A 70 -6.02 -7.54 -22.27
CA ASN A 70 -5.76 -6.46 -21.30
C ASN A 70 -6.61 -6.64 -20.05
N ARG A 71 -7.92 -6.83 -20.22
CA ARG A 71 -8.83 -7.04 -19.10
C ARG A 71 -8.48 -8.28 -18.29
N ARG A 72 -8.17 -9.41 -18.95
CA ARG A 72 -7.73 -10.63 -18.25
C ARG A 72 -6.45 -10.37 -17.45
N LEU A 73 -5.45 -9.74 -18.05
CA LEU A 73 -4.18 -9.48 -17.39
C LEU A 73 -4.33 -8.53 -16.20
N LEU A 74 -5.15 -7.48 -16.34
CA LEU A 74 -5.48 -6.56 -15.25
C LEU A 74 -6.21 -7.27 -14.09
N SER A 75 -7.17 -8.16 -14.40
CA SER A 75 -7.87 -8.97 -13.39
C SER A 75 -6.93 -9.94 -12.67
N GLU A 76 -6.01 -10.60 -13.39
CA GLU A 76 -5.02 -11.50 -12.79
C GLU A 76 -4.05 -10.72 -11.89
N LEU A 77 -3.59 -9.54 -12.33
CA LEU A 77 -2.76 -8.68 -11.49
C LEU A 77 -3.50 -8.26 -10.22
N LEU A 78 -4.75 -7.82 -10.33
CA LEU A 78 -5.58 -7.42 -9.19
C LEU A 78 -5.72 -8.59 -8.20
N ASN A 79 -5.95 -9.80 -8.70
CA ASN A 79 -6.00 -10.99 -7.86
C ASN A 79 -4.66 -11.27 -7.18
N SER A 80 -3.54 -11.19 -7.91
CA SER A 80 -2.20 -11.35 -7.35
C SER A 80 -1.91 -10.31 -6.27
N ASN A 81 -2.23 -9.04 -6.52
CA ASN A 81 -2.01 -7.95 -5.58
C ASN A 81 -2.74 -8.18 -4.25
N ARG A 82 -3.99 -8.64 -4.31
CA ARG A 82 -4.78 -9.00 -3.13
C ARG A 82 -4.21 -10.19 -2.37
N LEU A 83 -3.76 -11.22 -3.06
CA LEU A 83 -3.10 -12.37 -2.44
C LEU A 83 -1.80 -11.96 -1.77
N ASP A 84 -1.03 -11.07 -2.39
CA ASP A 84 0.20 -10.55 -1.82
C ASP A 84 -0.07 -9.69 -0.58
N ARG A 85 -1.10 -8.85 -0.62
CA ARG A 85 -1.57 -8.08 0.56
C ARG A 85 -1.97 -9.01 1.70
N GLN A 86 -2.73 -10.06 1.41
CA GLN A 86 -3.11 -11.06 2.42
C GLN A 86 -1.88 -11.77 3.00
N GLY A 87 -0.91 -12.14 2.15
CA GLY A 87 0.36 -12.71 2.57
C GLY A 87 1.12 -11.79 3.52
N LEU A 88 1.26 -10.51 3.16
CA LEU A 88 1.92 -9.50 3.99
C LEU A 88 1.22 -9.33 5.35
N LEU A 89 -0.10 -9.23 5.36
CA LEU A 89 -0.89 -9.11 6.59
C LEU A 89 -0.78 -10.36 7.48
N GLY A 90 -0.63 -11.54 6.87
CA GLY A 90 -0.39 -12.79 7.59
C GLY A 90 0.93 -12.82 8.37
N LEU A 91 1.89 -11.98 8.00
CA LEU A 91 3.19 -11.87 8.68
C LEU A 91 3.18 -10.91 9.89
N SER A 92 2.05 -10.28 10.21
CA SER A 92 1.96 -9.24 11.27
C SER A 92 2.41 -9.69 12.66
N ASN A 93 2.42 -10.99 12.96
CA ASN A 93 2.95 -11.57 14.21
C ASN A 93 4.26 -12.36 14.00
N SER A 94 4.82 -12.35 12.80
CA SER A 94 6.07 -13.03 12.50
C SER A 94 7.26 -12.25 13.06
N SER A 95 8.22 -12.97 13.64
CA SER A 95 9.55 -12.43 13.99
C SER A 95 10.63 -12.97 13.07
N ASP A 96 10.25 -13.59 11.94
CA ASP A 96 11.17 -14.15 10.96
C ASP A 96 11.49 -13.13 9.85
N PRO A 97 12.72 -12.58 9.79
CA PRO A 97 13.12 -11.64 8.75
C PRO A 97 13.06 -12.23 7.34
N GLN A 98 13.27 -13.55 7.18
CA GLN A 98 13.26 -14.19 5.86
C GLN A 98 11.85 -14.18 5.25
N ALA A 99 10.82 -14.44 6.05
CA ALA A 99 9.44 -14.36 5.59
C ALA A 99 9.07 -12.96 5.04
N PHE A 100 9.58 -11.89 5.66
CA PHE A 100 9.39 -10.51 5.17
C PHE A 100 10.17 -10.23 3.89
N LEU A 101 11.38 -10.76 3.76
CA LEU A 101 12.18 -10.66 2.53
C LEU A 101 11.51 -11.39 1.36
N ASP A 102 10.97 -12.58 1.60
CA ASP A 102 10.32 -13.40 0.58
C ASP A 102 9.06 -12.72 0.03
N ILE A 103 8.19 -12.19 0.91
CA ILE A 103 6.99 -11.47 0.45
C ILE A 103 7.38 -10.16 -0.26
N ALA A 104 8.40 -9.44 0.22
CA ALA A 104 8.87 -8.21 -0.40
C ALA A 104 9.41 -8.47 -1.82
N HIS A 105 10.25 -9.50 -2.00
CA HIS A 105 10.75 -9.89 -3.31
C HIS A 105 9.64 -10.31 -4.26
N LYS A 106 8.65 -11.06 -3.78
CA LYS A 106 7.50 -11.48 -4.57
C LYS A 106 6.69 -10.27 -5.07
N ILE A 107 6.32 -9.37 -4.16
CA ILE A 107 5.58 -8.14 -4.49
C ILE A 107 6.37 -7.28 -5.47
N LYS A 108 7.66 -7.06 -5.19
CA LYS A 108 8.56 -6.26 -6.02
C LYS A 108 8.71 -6.83 -7.43
N GLY A 109 8.75 -8.16 -7.57
CA GLY A 109 8.78 -8.84 -8.87
C GLY A 109 7.56 -8.50 -9.72
N ALA A 110 6.36 -8.63 -9.15
CA ALA A 110 5.12 -8.26 -9.83
C ALA A 110 5.06 -6.75 -10.12
N ALA A 111 5.44 -5.90 -9.15
CA ALA A 111 5.45 -4.45 -9.28
C ALA A 111 6.35 -3.95 -10.43
N ARG A 112 7.48 -4.62 -10.69
CA ARG A 112 8.38 -4.30 -11.81
C ARG A 112 7.76 -4.53 -13.18
N ILE A 113 6.98 -5.61 -13.34
CA ILE A 113 6.29 -5.93 -14.60
C ILE A 113 5.32 -4.80 -14.96
N VAL A 114 4.66 -4.25 -13.95
CA VAL A 114 3.59 -3.24 -14.11
C VAL A 114 4.09 -1.82 -13.86
N GLN A 115 5.39 -1.67 -13.62
CA GLN A 115 6.07 -0.41 -13.35
C GLN A 115 5.45 0.39 -12.18
N ALA A 116 5.00 -0.32 -11.13
CA ALA A 116 4.46 0.28 -9.91
C ALA A 116 5.59 0.76 -9.00
N SER A 117 6.21 1.89 -9.35
CA SER A 117 7.43 2.42 -8.72
C SER A 117 7.31 2.54 -7.19
N ARG A 118 6.18 3.05 -6.67
CA ARG A 118 5.95 3.17 -5.22
C ARG A 118 5.96 1.83 -4.49
N LEU A 119 5.46 0.76 -5.11
CA LEU A 119 5.53 -0.59 -4.54
C LEU A 119 6.97 -1.11 -4.55
N ILE A 120 7.71 -0.85 -5.63
CA ILE A 120 9.11 -1.24 -5.74
C ILE A 120 9.92 -0.57 -4.62
N ASP A 121 9.78 0.74 -4.45
CA ASP A 121 10.51 1.53 -3.45
C ASP A 121 10.19 1.07 -2.03
N THR A 122 8.90 0.90 -1.70
CA THR A 122 8.49 0.46 -0.36
C THR A 122 8.94 -0.96 -0.04
N CYS A 123 8.98 -1.86 -1.02
CA CYS A 123 9.59 -3.19 -0.87
C CYS A 123 11.10 -3.12 -0.66
N GLU A 124 11.82 -2.23 -1.33
CA GLU A 124 13.27 -2.04 -1.12
C GLU A 124 13.60 -1.52 0.28
N VAL A 125 12.77 -0.61 0.81
CA VAL A 125 12.88 -0.13 2.19
C VAL A 125 12.67 -1.27 3.18
N LEU A 126 11.66 -2.14 2.98
CA LEU A 126 11.43 -3.32 3.82
C LEU A 126 12.61 -4.29 3.75
N GLU A 127 13.09 -4.61 2.55
CA GLU A 127 14.24 -5.51 2.37
C GLU A 127 15.49 -5.00 3.11
N THR A 128 15.75 -3.70 3.02
CA THR A 128 16.87 -3.06 3.71
C THR A 128 16.69 -3.13 5.23
N ALA A 129 15.49 -2.84 5.73
CA ALA A 129 15.18 -2.95 7.16
C ALA A 129 15.34 -4.38 7.70
N CYS A 130 15.05 -5.41 6.90
CA CYS A 130 15.27 -6.81 7.26
C CYS A 130 16.75 -7.22 7.26
N ARG A 131 17.59 -6.65 6.36
CA ARG A 131 19.00 -7.01 6.21
C ARG A 131 19.91 -6.29 7.22
N ASP A 132 19.64 -5.03 7.54
CA ASP A 132 20.50 -4.24 8.42
C ASP A 132 20.27 -4.57 9.89
N ASN A 133 19.08 -4.26 10.41
CA ASN A 133 18.75 -4.42 11.82
C ASN A 133 17.23 -4.61 11.99
N PHE A 134 16.82 -5.85 12.32
CA PHE A 134 15.41 -6.21 12.43
C PHE A 134 14.78 -5.54 13.67
N HIS A 135 14.20 -4.36 13.45
CA HIS A 135 13.43 -3.62 14.45
C HIS A 135 11.93 -3.82 14.19
N PRO A 136 11.18 -4.49 15.09
CA PRO A 136 9.76 -4.78 14.89
C PRO A 136 8.92 -3.55 14.54
N GLU A 137 9.21 -2.40 15.16
CA GLU A 137 8.51 -1.13 14.89
C GLU A 137 8.73 -0.65 13.45
N LYS A 138 10.00 -0.61 13.00
CA LYS A 138 10.35 -0.21 11.63
C LYS A 138 9.77 -1.18 10.59
N ILE A 139 9.79 -2.48 10.86
CA ILE A 139 9.18 -3.50 10.00
C ILE A 139 7.67 -3.27 9.91
N ALA A 140 7.00 -3.01 11.03
CA ALA A 140 5.57 -2.72 11.03
C ALA A 140 5.22 -1.44 10.24
N GLU A 141 6.04 -0.40 10.31
CA GLU A 141 5.89 0.81 9.48
C GLU A 141 6.07 0.51 7.99
N CYS A 142 7.09 -0.27 7.63
CA CYS A 142 7.32 -0.70 6.25
C CYS A 142 6.15 -1.54 5.71
N CYS A 143 5.65 -2.49 6.50
CA CYS A 143 4.47 -3.30 6.15
C CYS A 143 3.24 -2.43 5.91
N LYS A 144 2.99 -1.41 6.75
CA LYS A 144 1.89 -0.45 6.55
C LYS A 144 2.08 0.37 5.27
N ALA A 145 3.31 0.77 4.95
CA ALA A 145 3.61 1.50 3.72
C ALA A 145 3.35 0.64 2.47
N ILE A 146 3.79 -0.61 2.47
CA ILE A 146 3.52 -1.56 1.38
C ILE A 146 2.02 -1.83 1.28
N GLU A 147 1.32 -2.06 2.39
CA GLU A 147 -0.13 -2.27 2.39
C GLU A 147 -0.87 -1.10 1.72
N ARG A 148 -0.52 0.14 2.06
CA ARG A 148 -1.10 1.34 1.43
C ARG A 148 -0.83 1.38 -0.07
N ALA A 149 0.40 1.07 -0.49
CA ALA A 149 0.77 1.04 -1.90
C ALA A 149 0.05 -0.08 -2.68
N LEU A 150 -0.19 -1.24 -2.05
CA LEU A 150 -1.01 -2.32 -2.62
C LEU A 150 -2.46 -1.86 -2.80
N LEU A 151 -3.05 -1.22 -1.78
CA LEU A 151 -4.43 -0.70 -1.85
C LEU A 151 -4.61 0.38 -2.93
N GLU A 152 -3.63 1.26 -3.09
CA GLU A 152 -3.63 2.26 -4.16
C GLU A 152 -3.57 1.61 -5.55
N LEU A 153 -2.71 0.59 -5.72
CA LEU A 153 -2.65 -0.17 -6.97
C LEU A 153 -3.97 -0.89 -7.25
N ASP A 154 -4.56 -1.55 -6.26
CA ASP A 154 -5.87 -2.20 -6.35
C ASP A 154 -6.95 -1.23 -6.86
N ARG A 155 -6.99 -0.01 -6.30
CA ARG A 155 -7.93 1.03 -6.72
C ARG A 155 -7.70 1.46 -8.16
N ALA A 156 -6.45 1.69 -8.54
CA ALA A 156 -6.09 2.10 -9.89
C ALA A 156 -6.47 1.01 -10.93
N LEU A 157 -6.25 -0.27 -10.60
CA LEU A 157 -6.62 -1.40 -11.45
C LEU A 157 -8.14 -1.53 -11.63
N LEU A 158 -8.90 -1.38 -10.54
CA LEU A 158 -10.36 -1.39 -10.60
C LEU A 158 -10.91 -0.25 -11.45
N GLN A 159 -10.33 0.95 -11.34
CA GLN A 159 -10.72 2.09 -12.16
C GLN A 159 -10.46 1.82 -13.65
N GLN A 160 -9.31 1.24 -14.01
CA GLN A 160 -9.00 0.87 -15.39
C GLN A 160 -9.91 -0.24 -15.93
N LEU A 161 -10.26 -1.23 -15.10
CA LEU A 161 -11.23 -2.26 -15.48
C LEU A 161 -12.62 -1.65 -15.75
N GLY A 162 -13.06 -0.69 -14.92
CA GLY A 162 -14.32 0.03 -15.13
C GLY A 162 -14.35 0.86 -16.42
N GLN A 163 -13.27 1.60 -16.70
CA GLN A 163 -13.14 2.40 -17.94
C GLN A 163 -13.20 1.51 -19.20
N ASN A 164 -12.58 0.33 -19.17
CA ASN A 164 -12.64 -0.63 -20.28
C ASN A 164 -14.05 -1.21 -20.51
N ASP A 165 -14.88 -1.30 -19.48
CA ASP A 165 -16.28 -1.75 -19.59
C ASP A 165 -17.19 -0.61 -20.11
N GLU A 166 -16.96 0.65 -19.72
CA GLU A 166 -17.74 1.81 -20.20
C GLU A 166 -17.45 2.19 -21.67
N SER A 167 -16.20 2.08 -22.12
CA SER A 167 -15.84 2.32 -23.53
C SER A 167 -16.50 1.34 -24.51
N ARG A 168 -16.95 0.17 -24.04
CA ARG A 168 -17.71 -0.80 -24.88
C ARG A 168 -19.19 -0.46 -25.02
N MET A 169 -19.75 0.37 -24.15
CA MET A 169 -21.16 0.80 -24.23
C MET A 169 -21.36 2.04 -25.12
N THR A 170 -20.27 2.64 -25.63
CA THR A 170 -20.29 3.91 -26.36
C THR A 170 -19.94 3.81 -27.85
N GLU A 171 -19.95 2.61 -28.45
CA GLU A 171 -19.90 2.46 -29.91
C GLU A 171 -21.33 2.44 -30.51
N PRO A 172 -21.72 3.43 -31.33
CA PRO A 172 -23.03 3.50 -32.00
C PRO A 172 -23.15 2.60 -33.24
#